data_AF-A0A3L9YUW5-F1
#
_entry.id   AF-A0A3L9YUW5-F1
#
_cell.length_a   1.000
_cell.length_b   1.000
_cell.length_c   1.000
_cell.angle_alpha   90.00
_cell.angle_beta   90.00
_cell.angle_gamma   90.00
#
_symmetry.space_group_name_H-M   'P 1'
#
loop_
_entity.id
_entity.type
_entity.pdbx_description
1 polymer ?
#
loop_
_entity_poly.entity_id
_entity_poly.type
_entity_poly.pdbx_seq_one_letter_code
_entity_poly.pdbx_strand_id
1 'polypeptide(L)'
;MLNNWVIYGDMNVYKHIFITATTILLFGLLISTGEAFAQEMDTIEVKQSVFVMDFSASHKKHKKAAKSFTDDFETKIIATEKYDVLPRRGYVNILRAIKIEDEIFGISRLPTDLKDSLIIKKTDAVFFGRLTLDEASGEFELEVKLQPLDLNKPVLKKAQLTFKLGIIDDNESRKLITSDMIKLLYNKEYISIKEEQLDIIEEKLSTYRARVKEVIDVYEEKIDYLLMLPENKLKPHLAEIEQKREIFNSIWNDLNNNRRKYIKNFGMHWGEASRTALKYVYSETMDDFHPKFKSYLNYLQTRINNHRMEKFRSNKKRKEAKNALAIEIKHELVKILDEDYYTDVDKKINAFLDALGEEIIEDLKEHN
;
A
#
# COMPACT_ATOMS: atom_id res chain seq x y z
N MET A 1 -71.38 4.57 -27.60
CA MET A 1 -70.59 5.81 -27.57
C MET A 1 -69.51 5.65 -26.52
N LEU A 2 -68.28 5.31 -26.93
CA LEU A 2 -67.11 5.13 -26.07
C LEU A 2 -66.12 6.25 -26.38
N ASN A 3 -65.82 7.09 -25.41
CA ASN A 3 -64.80 8.14 -25.53
C ASN A 3 -63.43 7.59 -25.11
N ASN A 4 -62.51 7.53 -26.06
CA ASN A 4 -61.08 7.33 -25.81
C ASN A 4 -60.44 8.65 -25.41
N TRP A 5 -59.89 8.73 -24.20
CA TRP A 5 -58.94 9.76 -23.81
C TRP A 5 -57.53 9.18 -23.89
N VAL A 6 -56.74 9.65 -24.86
CA VAL A 6 -55.30 9.39 -24.96
C VAL A 6 -54.58 10.49 -24.19
N ILE A 7 -53.89 10.12 -23.10
CA ILE A 7 -53.00 11.02 -22.37
C ILE A 7 -51.62 10.95 -23.04
N TYR A 8 -51.25 11.99 -23.78
CA TYR A 8 -49.87 12.20 -24.21
C TYR A 8 -49.06 12.74 -23.03
N GLY A 9 -48.33 11.85 -22.36
CA GLY A 9 -47.29 12.22 -21.40
C GLY A 9 -46.03 12.67 -22.14
N ASP A 10 -45.65 13.92 -21.94
CA ASP A 10 -44.54 14.58 -22.64
C ASP A 10 -43.19 13.98 -22.20
N MET A 11 -42.62 13.11 -23.04
CA MET A 11 -41.36 12.39 -22.79
C MET A 11 -40.14 13.31 -22.61
N ASN A 12 -40.26 14.60 -22.91
CA ASN A 12 -39.17 15.57 -22.75
C ASN A 12 -38.95 16.02 -21.30
N VAL A 13 -39.98 15.97 -20.46
CA VAL A 13 -39.85 16.36 -19.04
C VAL A 13 -39.05 15.31 -18.25
N TYR A 14 -39.27 14.03 -18.55
CA TYR A 14 -38.54 12.93 -17.91
C TYR A 14 -37.06 12.87 -18.31
N LYS A 15 -36.71 13.23 -19.56
CA LYS A 15 -35.31 13.30 -19.99
C LYS A 15 -34.52 14.40 -19.29
N HIS A 16 -35.13 15.57 -19.09
CA HIS A 16 -34.44 16.67 -18.39
C HIS A 16 -34.25 16.38 -16.91
N ILE A 17 -35.25 15.81 -16.22
CA ILE A 17 -35.13 15.43 -14.80
C ILE A 17 -34.06 14.34 -14.60
N PHE A 18 -33.99 13.36 -15.52
CA PHE A 18 -33.01 12.27 -15.43
C PHE A 18 -31.57 12.74 -15.67
N ILE A 19 -31.35 13.70 -16.59
CA ILE A 19 -30.04 14.28 -16.87
C ILE A 19 -29.58 15.19 -15.71
N THR A 20 -30.46 16.01 -15.12
CA THR A 20 -30.09 16.81 -13.94
C THR A 20 -29.82 15.96 -12.71
N ALA A 21 -30.56 14.86 -12.50
CA ALA A 21 -30.34 13.97 -11.35
C ALA A 21 -29.02 13.18 -11.47
N THR A 22 -28.65 12.72 -12.67
CA THR A 22 -27.38 12.00 -12.89
C THR A 22 -26.16 12.92 -12.83
N THR A 23 -26.29 14.19 -13.25
CA THR A 23 -25.17 15.14 -13.20
C THR A 23 -24.88 15.60 -11.76
N ILE A 24 -25.91 15.74 -10.91
CA ILE A 24 -25.74 16.08 -9.49
C ILE A 24 -25.14 14.90 -8.71
N LEU A 25 -25.46 13.65 -9.08
CA LEU A 25 -24.88 12.45 -8.46
C LEU A 25 -23.40 12.25 -8.87
N LEU A 26 -23.01 12.60 -10.10
CA LEU A 26 -21.61 12.58 -10.53
C LEU A 26 -20.78 13.71 -9.90
N PHE A 27 -21.36 14.89 -9.68
CA PHE A 27 -20.67 16.00 -9.00
C PHE A 27 -20.60 15.79 -7.47
N GLY A 28 -21.60 15.14 -6.87
CA GLY A 28 -21.57 14.74 -5.45
C GLY A 28 -20.49 13.70 -5.14
N LEU A 29 -20.21 12.78 -6.07
CA LEU A 29 -19.15 11.78 -5.94
C LEU A 29 -17.73 12.31 -6.22
N LEU A 30 -17.61 13.42 -6.95
CA LEU A 30 -16.32 14.07 -7.23
C LEU A 30 -15.88 15.07 -6.14
N ILE A 31 -16.80 15.50 -5.27
CA ILE A 31 -16.48 16.38 -4.13
C ILE A 31 -16.30 15.57 -2.83
N SER A 32 -16.77 14.32 -2.75
CA SER A 32 -16.63 13.50 -1.54
C SER A 32 -15.31 12.73 -1.42
N THR A 33 -14.38 12.84 -2.37
CA THR A 33 -13.04 12.22 -2.25
C THR A 33 -11.94 13.22 -1.87
N GLY A 34 -12.26 14.51 -1.82
CA GLY A 34 -11.37 15.56 -1.33
C GLY A 34 -11.72 15.92 0.12
N GLU A 35 -11.30 15.09 1.08
CA GLU A 35 -11.07 15.40 2.52
C GLU A 35 -11.03 14.15 3.42
N ALA A 36 -11.11 12.93 2.88
CA ALA A 36 -10.85 11.71 3.65
C ALA A 36 -9.35 11.35 3.76
N PHE A 37 -8.45 12.17 3.21
CA PHE A 37 -7.03 12.11 3.55
C PHE A 37 -6.80 12.79 4.89
N ALA A 38 -7.05 12.01 5.95
CA ALA A 38 -6.23 11.94 7.15
C ALA A 38 -5.63 13.29 7.55
N GLN A 39 -6.48 14.11 8.15
CA GLN A 39 -6.05 14.80 9.36
C GLN A 39 -5.53 13.68 10.27
N GLU A 40 -4.21 13.49 10.34
CA GLU A 40 -3.56 12.87 11.49
C GLU A 40 -3.98 13.74 12.68
N MET A 41 -5.19 13.49 13.20
CA MET A 41 -5.41 13.67 14.61
C MET A 41 -4.37 12.75 15.24
N ASP A 42 -3.39 13.36 15.88
CA ASP A 42 -2.63 12.82 17.00
C ASP A 42 -3.66 12.29 18.03
N THR A 43 -4.36 11.21 17.71
CA THR A 43 -4.88 10.32 18.72
C THR A 43 -3.63 9.80 19.37
N ILE A 44 -3.30 10.35 20.54
CA ILE A 44 -2.27 9.82 21.42
C ILE A 44 -2.64 8.35 21.61
N GLU A 45 -2.07 7.50 20.78
CA GLU A 45 -2.28 6.07 20.84
C GLU A 45 -1.68 5.66 22.18
N VAL A 46 -2.54 5.25 23.11
CA VAL A 46 -2.11 4.90 24.45
C VAL A 46 -1.25 3.65 24.30
N LYS A 47 0.07 3.84 24.28
CA LYS A 47 1.04 2.76 24.13
C LYS A 47 0.84 1.78 25.27
N GLN A 48 0.72 0.50 24.92
CA GLN A 48 0.64 -0.57 25.91
C GLN A 48 1.93 -0.55 26.76
N SER A 49 1.79 -0.59 28.09
CA SER A 49 2.93 -0.62 29.00
C SER A 49 3.46 -2.05 29.13
N VAL A 50 4.74 -2.27 28.83
CA VAL A 50 5.33 -3.60 28.82
C VAL A 50 6.58 -3.69 29.68
N PHE A 51 6.81 -4.86 30.25
CA PHE A 51 8.04 -5.18 30.97
C PHE A 51 8.81 -6.28 30.25
N VAL A 52 10.11 -6.07 30.02
CA VAL A 52 10.99 -7.12 29.50
C VAL A 52 11.61 -7.87 30.67
N MET A 53 11.25 -9.13 30.84
CA MET A 53 11.88 -10.00 31.84
C MET A 53 13.26 -10.43 31.36
N ASP A 54 14.19 -10.63 32.29
CA ASP A 54 15.49 -11.25 31.98
C ASP A 54 15.28 -12.63 31.34
N PHE A 55 15.89 -12.83 30.18
CA PHE A 55 15.76 -14.08 29.44
C PHE A 55 16.44 -15.20 30.21
N SER A 56 15.79 -16.37 30.20
CA SER A 56 16.33 -17.59 30.80
C SER A 56 17.27 -18.33 29.86
N ALA A 57 18.11 -19.19 30.42
CA ALA A 57 18.97 -20.10 29.65
C ALA A 57 18.80 -21.54 30.15
N SER A 58 18.79 -22.52 29.26
CA SER A 58 18.70 -23.95 29.63
C SER A 58 19.87 -24.43 30.51
N HIS A 59 21.04 -23.80 30.38
CA HIS A 59 22.21 -24.09 31.20
C HIS A 59 22.81 -22.84 31.85
N LYS A 60 23.29 -22.98 33.09
CA LYS A 60 23.93 -21.91 33.87
C LYS A 60 25.10 -21.25 33.12
N LYS A 61 25.86 -22.00 32.31
CA LYS A 61 26.97 -21.48 31.48
C LYS A 61 26.52 -20.41 30.47
N HIS A 62 25.26 -20.40 30.04
CA HIS A 62 24.75 -19.49 29.01
C HIS A 62 23.92 -18.32 29.57
N LYS A 63 23.82 -18.18 30.90
CA LYS A 63 23.09 -17.05 31.53
C LYS A 63 23.59 -15.68 31.09
N LYS A 64 24.91 -15.54 30.89
CA LYS A 64 25.49 -14.29 30.40
C LYS A 64 25.00 -13.95 28.99
N ALA A 65 24.93 -14.95 28.11
CA ALA A 65 24.43 -14.78 26.74
C ALA A 65 22.93 -14.40 26.73
N ALA A 66 22.09 -15.12 27.49
CA ALA A 66 20.66 -14.80 27.61
C ALA A 66 20.43 -13.37 28.12
N LYS A 67 21.23 -12.91 29.09
CA LYS A 67 21.20 -11.52 29.54
C LYS A 67 21.55 -10.54 28.42
N SER A 68 22.61 -10.80 27.65
CA SER A 68 22.96 -9.95 26.50
C SER A 68 21.82 -9.89 25.47
N PHE A 69 21.14 -11.00 25.18
CA PHE A 69 19.94 -11.02 24.34
C PHE A 69 18.80 -10.20 24.94
N THR A 70 18.62 -10.21 26.26
CA THR A 70 17.60 -9.37 26.92
C THR A 70 17.89 -7.89 26.67
N ASP A 71 19.14 -7.48 26.85
CA ASP A 71 19.56 -6.08 26.68
C ASP A 71 19.39 -5.61 25.22
N ASP A 72 19.79 -6.45 24.26
CA ASP A 72 19.60 -6.18 22.83
C ASP A 72 18.11 -6.15 22.46
N PHE A 73 17.30 -7.04 23.04
CA PHE A 73 15.86 -7.13 22.77
C PHE A 73 15.10 -5.92 23.33
N GLU A 74 15.36 -5.53 24.59
CA GLU A 74 14.78 -4.34 25.20
C GLU A 74 15.12 -3.09 24.37
N THR A 75 16.38 -2.95 23.96
CA THR A 75 16.83 -1.85 23.10
C THR A 75 16.05 -1.81 21.78
N LYS A 76 15.84 -2.97 21.15
CA LYS A 76 15.11 -3.07 19.89
C LYS A 76 13.61 -2.81 20.07
N ILE A 77 12.98 -3.32 21.14
CA ILE A 77 11.56 -3.03 21.43
C ILE A 77 11.35 -1.54 21.69
N ILE A 78 12.21 -0.89 22.47
CA ILE A 78 12.15 0.57 22.69
C ILE A 78 12.21 1.31 21.35
N ALA A 79 13.13 0.91 20.47
CA ALA A 79 13.28 1.51 19.15
C ALA A 79 12.08 1.27 18.21
N THR A 80 11.19 0.30 18.49
CA THR A 80 9.95 0.16 17.72
C THR A 80 8.92 1.25 18.03
N GLU A 81 9.07 1.95 19.16
CA GLU A 81 8.13 2.95 19.68
C GLU A 81 6.69 2.44 19.88
N LYS A 82 6.42 1.14 19.76
CA LYS A 82 5.09 0.53 19.91
C LYS A 82 4.61 0.41 21.36
N TYR A 83 5.53 0.46 22.33
CA TYR A 83 5.23 0.24 23.74
C TYR A 83 5.87 1.29 24.64
N ASP A 84 5.26 1.48 25.81
CA ASP A 84 5.93 2.12 26.94
C ASP A 84 6.70 1.04 27.73
N VAL A 85 8.00 0.93 27.47
CA VAL A 85 8.84 -0.12 28.06
C VAL A 85 9.32 0.31 29.45
N LEU A 86 8.89 -0.43 30.45
CA LEU A 86 9.25 -0.15 31.83
C LEU A 86 10.73 -0.47 32.11
N PRO A 87 11.47 0.45 32.75
CA PRO A 87 12.90 0.27 32.97
C PRO A 87 13.18 -0.86 33.96
N ARG A 88 13.94 -1.87 33.54
CA ARG A 88 14.29 -3.03 34.38
C ARG A 88 15.00 -2.67 35.69
N ARG A 89 15.87 -1.64 35.69
CA ARG A 89 16.72 -1.27 36.86
C ARG A 89 15.94 -1.03 38.15
N GLY A 90 14.67 -0.58 38.08
CA GLY A 90 13.80 -0.42 39.24
C GLY A 90 13.32 -1.73 39.87
N TYR A 91 13.32 -2.83 39.12
CA TYR A 91 12.78 -4.14 39.51
C TYR A 91 13.87 -5.20 39.73
N VAL A 92 15.12 -4.88 39.37
CA VAL A 92 16.31 -5.74 39.56
C VAL A 92 16.49 -6.17 41.03
N ASN A 93 16.09 -5.36 42.01
CA ASN A 93 16.23 -5.71 43.43
C ASN A 93 15.27 -6.85 43.83
N ILE A 94 14.05 -6.87 43.28
CA ILE A 94 13.07 -7.94 43.50
C ILE A 94 13.54 -9.22 42.80
N LEU A 95 14.04 -9.09 41.56
CA LEU A 95 14.59 -10.21 40.78
C LEU A 95 15.86 -10.81 41.38
N ARG A 96 16.73 -10.01 42.03
CA ARG A 96 17.94 -10.52 42.71
C ARG A 96 17.65 -11.23 44.02
N ALA A 97 16.60 -10.82 44.73
CA ALA A 97 16.18 -11.47 45.97
C ALA A 97 15.64 -12.89 45.72
N ILE A 98 15.18 -13.17 44.49
CA ILE A 98 14.51 -14.41 44.14
C ILE A 98 15.34 -15.13 43.07
N LYS A 99 15.96 -16.25 43.44
CA LYS A 99 16.73 -17.11 42.53
C LYS A 99 15.80 -17.77 41.49
N ILE A 100 15.32 -17.00 40.51
CA ILE A 100 14.58 -17.51 39.35
C ILE A 100 15.63 -18.15 38.43
N GLU A 101 16.08 -19.35 38.77
CA GLU A 101 17.18 -20.00 38.04
C GLU A 101 16.74 -20.98 36.96
N ASP A 102 15.55 -21.59 37.02
CA ASP A 102 15.37 -22.87 36.31
C ASP A 102 14.17 -23.02 35.36
N GLU A 103 13.12 -22.20 35.36
CA GLU A 103 12.01 -22.42 34.42
C GLU A 103 11.30 -21.10 34.06
N ILE A 104 11.02 -20.84 32.77
CA ILE A 104 10.02 -19.83 32.42
C ILE A 104 8.76 -20.50 31.89
N PHE A 105 7.74 -20.55 32.75
CA PHE A 105 6.36 -20.76 32.32
C PHE A 105 5.50 -19.60 32.84
N GLY A 106 5.45 -18.56 32.02
CA GLY A 106 4.41 -17.53 32.01
C GLY A 106 4.19 -16.74 33.29
N ILE A 107 3.22 -15.83 33.25
CA ILE A 107 2.92 -14.92 34.37
C ILE A 107 2.51 -15.65 35.66
N SER A 108 1.97 -16.87 35.56
CA SER A 108 1.54 -17.67 36.71
C SER A 108 2.68 -18.05 37.66
N ARG A 109 3.92 -17.98 37.19
CA ARG A 109 5.12 -18.32 37.97
C ARG A 109 5.97 -17.09 38.32
N LEU A 110 5.49 -15.89 38.03
CA LEU A 110 6.12 -14.68 38.54
C LEU A 110 6.00 -14.63 40.06
N PRO A 111 7.04 -14.19 40.79
CA PRO A 111 6.93 -13.94 42.20
C PRO A 111 5.81 -12.95 42.51
N THR A 112 5.05 -13.20 43.57
CA THR A 112 3.93 -12.35 43.98
C THR A 112 4.35 -10.89 44.10
N ASP A 113 5.46 -10.59 44.78
CA ASP A 113 5.98 -9.24 44.95
C ASP A 113 6.29 -8.54 43.62
N LEU A 114 6.80 -9.28 42.63
CA LEU A 114 7.07 -8.73 41.30
C LEU A 114 5.78 -8.50 40.53
N LYS A 115 4.84 -9.45 40.58
CA LYS A 115 3.53 -9.34 39.93
C LYS A 115 2.76 -8.14 40.50
N ASP A 116 2.72 -7.99 41.83
CA ASP A 116 2.06 -6.88 42.51
C ASP A 116 2.72 -5.54 42.15
N SER A 117 4.05 -5.50 42.08
CA SER A 117 4.78 -4.31 41.64
C SER A 117 4.45 -3.92 40.20
N LEU A 118 4.35 -4.88 39.28
CA LEU A 118 3.93 -4.65 37.89
C LEU A 118 2.47 -4.17 37.81
N ILE A 119 1.57 -4.73 38.62
CA ILE A 119 0.17 -4.29 38.71
C ILE A 119 0.09 -2.82 39.20
N ILE A 120 0.82 -2.49 40.27
CA ILE A 120 0.87 -1.11 40.82
C ILE A 120 1.39 -0.12 39.77
N LYS A 121 2.31 -0.57 38.93
CA LYS A 121 2.92 0.23 37.87
C LYS A 121 2.15 0.22 36.55
N LYS A 122 0.95 -0.40 36.56
CA LYS A 122 0.05 -0.49 35.41
C LYS A 122 0.70 -1.13 34.19
N THR A 123 1.58 -2.11 34.39
CA THR A 123 2.09 -2.92 33.28
C THR A 123 0.94 -3.73 32.70
N ASP A 124 0.79 -3.74 31.38
CA ASP A 124 -0.26 -4.52 30.71
C ASP A 124 0.21 -5.95 30.38
N ALA A 125 1.47 -6.09 29.98
CA ALA A 125 2.04 -7.36 29.53
C ALA A 125 3.54 -7.49 29.80
N VAL A 126 4.04 -8.73 29.78
CA VAL A 126 5.44 -9.08 30.05
C VAL A 126 6.01 -9.87 28.87
N PHE A 127 7.16 -9.42 28.37
CA PHE A 127 8.00 -10.20 27.46
C PHE A 127 8.83 -11.20 28.25
N PHE A 128 8.78 -12.46 27.81
CA PHE A 128 9.63 -13.53 28.31
C PHE A 128 10.47 -14.07 27.17
N GLY A 129 11.76 -14.30 27.42
CA GLY A 129 12.65 -14.97 26.48
C GLY A 129 13.34 -16.19 27.08
N ARG A 130 13.63 -17.20 26.26
CA ARG A 130 14.35 -18.41 26.65
C ARG A 130 15.36 -18.79 25.58
N LEU A 131 16.60 -19.01 26.02
CA LEU A 131 17.70 -19.51 25.21
C LEU A 131 17.97 -20.97 25.55
N THR A 132 17.74 -21.88 24.60
CA THR A 132 17.92 -23.33 24.77
C THR A 132 19.01 -23.82 23.83
N LEU A 133 20.04 -24.50 24.35
CA LEU A 133 21.04 -25.17 23.52
C LEU A 133 20.52 -26.57 23.15
N ASP A 134 20.47 -26.88 21.86
CA ASP A 134 20.41 -28.24 21.38
C ASP A 134 21.84 -28.78 21.22
N GLU A 135 22.25 -29.64 22.15
CA GLU A 135 23.61 -30.20 22.15
C GLU A 135 23.87 -31.12 20.95
N ALA A 136 22.83 -31.67 20.31
CA ALA A 136 22.99 -32.58 19.18
C ALA A 136 23.35 -31.82 17.89
N SER A 137 22.70 -30.69 17.64
CA SER A 137 22.93 -29.85 16.45
C SER A 137 24.03 -28.80 16.65
N GLY A 138 24.32 -28.43 17.90
CA GLY A 138 25.22 -27.31 18.20
C GLY A 138 24.57 -25.95 17.91
N GLU A 139 23.24 -25.89 17.96
CA GLU A 139 22.45 -24.69 17.71
C GLU A 139 21.72 -24.24 18.97
N PHE A 140 21.55 -22.93 19.10
CA PHE A 140 20.65 -22.34 20.07
C PHE A 140 19.29 -22.10 19.45
N GLU A 141 18.25 -22.32 20.23
CA GLU A 141 16.91 -21.82 20.00
C GLU A 141 16.64 -20.65 20.96
N LEU A 142 16.25 -19.50 20.41
CA LEU A 142 15.72 -18.37 21.17
C LEU A 142 14.21 -18.33 20.96
N GLU A 143 13.43 -18.50 22.03
CA GLU A 143 11.98 -18.31 22.06
C GLU A 143 11.66 -17.00 22.78
N VAL A 144 10.78 -16.17 22.22
CA VAL A 144 10.24 -14.98 22.89
C VAL A 144 8.72 -14.97 22.85
N LYS A 145 8.07 -14.58 23.94
CA LYS A 145 6.61 -14.43 24.03
C LYS A 145 6.20 -13.17 24.80
N LEU A 146 5.11 -12.54 24.36
CA LEU A 146 4.43 -11.45 25.06
C LEU A 146 3.16 -11.99 25.72
N GLN A 147 3.09 -11.95 27.03
CA GLN A 147 1.93 -12.45 27.78
C GLN A 147 1.26 -11.33 28.59
N PRO A 148 -0.08 -11.18 28.55
CA PRO A 148 -0.81 -10.21 29.38
C PRO A 148 -0.75 -10.59 30.85
N LEU A 149 -0.64 -9.61 31.77
CA LEU A 149 -0.70 -9.84 33.23
C LEU A 149 -1.97 -10.58 33.69
N ASP A 150 -3.07 -10.38 32.98
CA ASP A 150 -4.30 -11.15 33.15
C ASP A 150 -4.13 -12.57 32.58
N LEU A 151 -4.05 -13.55 33.48
CA LEU A 151 -3.85 -14.96 33.14
C LEU A 151 -4.99 -15.57 32.33
N ASN A 152 -6.17 -14.92 32.27
CA ASN A 152 -7.29 -15.39 31.47
C ASN A 152 -7.16 -14.99 29.99
N LYS A 153 -6.21 -14.12 29.66
CA LYS A 153 -5.97 -13.69 28.28
C LYS A 153 -4.89 -14.55 27.62
N PRO A 154 -5.04 -14.87 26.32
CA PRO A 154 -4.05 -15.63 25.59
C PRO A 154 -2.73 -14.85 25.45
N VAL A 155 -1.66 -15.59 25.13
CA VAL A 155 -0.37 -15.00 24.72
C VAL A 155 -0.62 -14.11 23.49
N LEU A 156 -0.15 -12.86 23.55
CA LEU A 156 -0.36 -11.87 22.49
C LEU A 156 0.57 -12.11 21.31
N LYS A 157 1.82 -12.46 21.59
CA LYS A 157 2.87 -12.68 20.58
C LYS A 157 3.77 -13.82 21.00
N LYS A 158 4.21 -14.61 20.02
CA LYS A 158 5.21 -15.67 20.21
C LYS A 158 6.04 -15.79 18.94
N ALA A 159 7.34 -15.93 19.09
CA ALA A 159 8.27 -16.22 18.00
C ALA A 159 9.42 -17.08 18.52
N GLN A 160 10.04 -17.83 17.60
CA GLN A 160 11.19 -18.67 17.88
C GLN A 160 12.15 -18.61 16.70
N LEU A 161 13.46 -18.69 16.96
CA LEU A 161 14.47 -18.74 15.91
C LEU A 161 15.66 -19.60 16.37
N THR A 162 16.30 -20.29 15.43
CA THR A 162 17.50 -21.09 15.68
C THR A 162 18.74 -20.45 15.07
N PHE A 163 19.90 -20.63 15.72
CA PHE A 163 21.18 -20.09 15.25
C PHE A 163 22.38 -20.85 15.83
N LYS A 164 23.51 -20.82 15.13
CA LYS A 164 24.73 -21.56 15.52
C LYS A 164 25.32 -21.06 16.85
N LEU A 165 25.88 -21.99 17.63
CA LEU A 165 26.51 -21.73 18.93
C LEU A 165 27.43 -20.50 18.95
N GLY A 166 28.29 -20.34 17.94
CA GLY A 166 29.31 -19.28 17.90
C GLY A 166 28.78 -17.85 17.85
N ILE A 167 27.49 -17.65 17.57
CA ILE A 167 26.89 -16.32 17.46
C ILE A 167 26.69 -15.65 18.83
N ILE A 168 26.60 -16.41 19.93
CA ILE A 168 26.26 -15.83 21.25
C ILE A 168 27.30 -14.81 21.75
N ASP A 169 28.56 -15.00 21.37
CA ASP A 169 29.68 -14.16 21.80
C ASP A 169 29.96 -13.01 20.83
N ASP A 170 29.41 -13.08 19.61
CA ASP A 170 29.51 -11.99 18.63
C ASP A 170 28.38 -10.98 18.81
N ASN A 171 28.77 -9.73 19.07
CA ASN A 171 27.84 -8.64 19.34
C ASN A 171 27.00 -8.25 18.11
N GLU A 172 27.60 -8.24 16.92
CA GLU A 172 26.89 -7.83 15.71
C GLU A 172 25.87 -8.88 15.28
N SER A 173 26.30 -10.16 15.20
CA SER A 173 25.39 -11.25 14.89
C SER A 173 24.25 -11.36 15.92
N ARG A 174 24.52 -11.20 17.22
CA ARG A 174 23.47 -11.23 18.25
C ARG A 174 22.41 -10.14 18.05
N LYS A 175 22.83 -8.94 17.66
CA LYS A 175 21.91 -7.84 17.36
C LYS A 175 21.09 -8.08 16.09
N LEU A 176 21.67 -8.73 15.08
CA LEU A 176 20.95 -9.15 13.88
C LEU A 176 19.87 -10.18 14.23
N ILE A 177 20.25 -11.25 14.93
CA ILE A 177 19.32 -12.27 15.44
C ILE A 177 18.18 -11.64 16.24
N THR A 178 18.50 -10.68 17.12
CA THR A 178 17.47 -9.99 17.90
C THR A 178 16.56 -9.12 17.01
N SER A 179 17.10 -8.51 15.96
CA SER A 179 16.30 -7.79 14.97
C SER A 179 15.35 -8.71 14.22
N ASP A 180 15.79 -9.91 13.87
CA ASP A 180 14.97 -10.91 13.19
C ASP A 180 13.90 -11.48 14.12
N MET A 181 14.21 -11.68 15.40
CA MET A 181 13.21 -12.02 16.43
C MET A 181 12.08 -10.99 16.51
N ILE A 182 12.41 -9.69 16.44
CA ILE A 182 11.41 -8.63 16.43
C ILE A 182 10.54 -8.76 15.18
N LYS A 183 11.13 -8.93 13.99
CA LYS A 183 10.34 -9.13 12.76
C LYS A 183 9.37 -10.29 12.89
N LEU A 184 9.83 -11.44 13.39
CA LEU A 184 8.98 -12.62 13.63
C LEU A 184 7.82 -12.33 14.60
N LEU A 185 8.07 -11.60 15.69
CA LEU A 185 7.02 -11.22 16.65
C LEU A 185 5.96 -10.28 16.06
N TYR A 186 6.29 -9.54 15.01
CA TYR A 186 5.40 -8.60 14.33
C TYR A 186 5.08 -9.01 12.90
N ASN A 187 5.32 -10.27 12.52
CA ASN A 187 5.23 -10.67 11.13
C ASN A 187 3.81 -10.45 10.58
N LYS A 188 2.78 -10.80 11.35
CA LYS A 188 1.38 -10.58 10.94
C LYS A 188 1.06 -9.10 10.72
N GLU A 189 1.51 -8.22 11.61
CA GLU A 189 1.32 -6.79 11.41
C GLU A 189 2.14 -6.25 10.24
N TYR A 190 3.34 -6.77 10.03
CA TYR A 190 4.22 -6.36 8.95
C TYR A 190 3.65 -6.78 7.58
N ILE A 191 3.17 -8.01 7.46
CA ILE A 191 2.46 -8.52 6.28
C ILE A 191 1.19 -7.71 6.04
N SER A 192 0.37 -7.45 7.08
CA SER A 192 -0.84 -6.65 6.93
C SER A 192 -0.55 -5.22 6.42
N ILE A 193 0.54 -4.60 6.90
CA ILE A 193 0.97 -3.29 6.38
C ILE A 193 1.45 -3.41 4.93
N LYS A 194 2.19 -4.47 4.58
CA LYS A 194 2.61 -4.72 3.20
C LYS A 194 1.38 -4.89 2.28
N GLU A 195 0.40 -5.70 2.67
CA GLU A 195 -0.87 -5.92 1.96
C GLU A 195 -1.60 -4.58 1.74
N GLU A 196 -1.79 -3.77 2.80
CA GLU A 196 -2.44 -2.46 2.67
C GLU A 196 -1.68 -1.54 1.69
N GLN A 197 -0.35 -1.54 1.75
CA GLN A 197 0.48 -0.75 0.82
C GLN A 197 0.41 -1.26 -0.62
N LEU A 198 0.35 -2.58 -0.82
CA LEU A 198 0.15 -3.20 -2.12
C LEU A 198 -1.19 -2.77 -2.70
N ASP A 199 -2.28 -2.90 -1.94
CA ASP A 199 -3.63 -2.51 -2.34
C ASP A 199 -3.68 -1.04 -2.79
N ILE A 200 -3.10 -0.13 -1.99
CA ILE A 200 -3.04 1.30 -2.33
C ILE A 200 -2.30 1.54 -3.65
N ILE A 201 -1.14 0.90 -3.85
CA ILE A 201 -0.33 1.10 -5.05
C ILE A 201 -1.02 0.48 -6.28
N GLU A 202 -1.56 -0.73 -6.13
CA GLU A 202 -2.33 -1.40 -7.16
C GLU A 202 -3.53 -0.56 -7.59
N GLU A 203 -4.33 -0.06 -6.63
CA GLU A 203 -5.49 0.78 -6.90
C GLU A 203 -5.09 2.01 -7.72
N LYS A 204 -4.01 2.70 -7.32
CA LYS A 204 -3.56 3.92 -7.99
C LYS A 204 -3.05 3.65 -9.40
N LEU A 205 -2.23 2.62 -9.59
CA LEU A 205 -1.68 2.26 -10.90
C LEU A 205 -2.78 1.70 -11.83
N SER A 206 -3.67 0.86 -11.32
CA SER A 206 -4.82 0.34 -12.07
C SER A 206 -5.80 1.44 -12.46
N THR A 207 -6.09 2.38 -11.55
CA THR A 207 -6.91 3.55 -11.85
C THR A 207 -6.27 4.41 -12.95
N TYR A 208 -4.96 4.65 -12.87
CA TYR A 208 -4.23 5.37 -13.91
C TYR A 208 -4.37 4.68 -15.29
N ARG A 209 -4.11 3.37 -15.35
CA ARG A 209 -4.24 2.57 -16.57
C ARG A 209 -5.64 2.61 -17.16
N ALA A 210 -6.67 2.48 -16.31
CA ALA A 210 -8.06 2.55 -16.73
C ALA A 210 -8.39 3.91 -17.38
N ARG A 211 -7.90 5.02 -16.82
CA ARG A 211 -8.14 6.35 -17.41
C ARG A 211 -7.43 6.58 -18.72
N VAL A 212 -6.23 6.05 -18.91
CA VAL A 212 -5.56 6.06 -20.22
C VAL A 212 -6.46 5.41 -21.26
N LYS A 213 -6.99 4.22 -20.95
CA LYS A 213 -7.89 3.48 -21.84
C LYS A 213 -9.18 4.24 -22.12
N GLU A 214 -9.82 4.81 -21.10
CA GLU A 214 -11.03 5.63 -21.28
C GLU A 214 -10.83 6.82 -22.23
N VAL A 215 -9.66 7.48 -22.16
CA VAL A 215 -9.33 8.57 -23.08
C VAL A 215 -9.19 8.04 -24.51
N ILE A 216 -8.56 6.88 -24.70
CA ILE A 216 -8.40 6.28 -26.03
C ILE A 216 -9.76 5.87 -26.60
N ASP A 217 -10.55 5.13 -25.82
CA ASP A 217 -11.88 4.65 -26.21
C ASP A 217 -12.79 5.81 -26.64
N VAL A 218 -12.78 6.93 -25.91
CA VAL A 218 -13.60 8.10 -26.26
C VAL A 218 -13.10 8.78 -27.54
N TYR A 219 -11.78 8.83 -27.79
CA TYR A 219 -11.26 9.35 -29.06
C TYR A 219 -11.67 8.45 -30.23
N GLU A 220 -11.53 7.12 -30.10
CA GLU A 220 -11.92 6.16 -31.14
C GLU A 220 -13.41 6.22 -31.46
N GLU A 221 -14.26 6.28 -30.44
CA GLU A 221 -15.72 6.35 -30.61
C GLU A 221 -16.14 7.66 -31.28
N LYS A 222 -15.52 8.78 -30.88
CA LYS A 222 -15.99 10.10 -31.29
C LYS A 222 -15.33 10.64 -32.57
N ILE A 223 -14.23 10.06 -33.04
CA ILE A 223 -13.43 10.64 -34.15
C ILE A 223 -14.26 10.97 -35.40
N ASP A 224 -15.20 10.09 -35.74
CA ASP A 224 -16.06 10.26 -36.92
C ASP A 224 -16.99 11.48 -36.77
N TYR A 225 -17.48 11.75 -35.56
CA TYR A 225 -18.28 12.92 -35.23
C TYR A 225 -17.43 14.19 -35.19
N LEU A 226 -16.24 14.11 -34.59
CA LEU A 226 -15.32 15.25 -34.45
C LEU A 226 -14.93 15.85 -35.81
N LEU A 227 -14.78 15.00 -36.83
CA LEU A 227 -14.41 15.43 -38.18
C LEU A 227 -15.59 15.92 -39.04
N MET A 228 -16.84 15.60 -38.67
CA MET A 228 -18.02 15.85 -39.53
C MET A 228 -19.02 16.86 -38.98
N LEU A 229 -19.15 16.98 -37.66
CA LEU A 229 -20.21 17.80 -37.08
C LEU A 229 -19.95 19.30 -37.29
N PRO A 230 -21.01 20.08 -37.57
CA PRO A 230 -20.93 21.53 -37.51
C PRO A 230 -20.61 21.97 -36.07
N GLU A 231 -19.95 23.11 -35.92
CA GLU A 231 -19.34 23.57 -34.67
C GLU A 231 -20.32 23.63 -33.48
N ASN A 232 -21.58 23.98 -33.75
CA ASN A 232 -22.63 24.02 -32.73
C ASN A 232 -23.01 22.64 -32.17
N LYS A 233 -22.82 21.56 -32.93
CA LYS A 233 -23.08 20.17 -32.49
C LYS A 233 -21.82 19.47 -31.97
N LEU A 234 -20.65 20.09 -32.17
CA LEU A 234 -19.36 19.53 -31.77
C LEU A 234 -19.05 19.75 -30.28
N LYS A 235 -19.50 20.89 -29.73
CA LYS A 235 -19.17 21.31 -28.36
C LYS A 235 -19.40 20.22 -27.29
N PRO A 236 -20.51 19.46 -27.27
CA PRO A 236 -20.70 18.41 -26.27
C PRO A 236 -19.67 17.28 -26.36
N HIS A 237 -19.28 16.88 -27.57
CA HIS A 237 -18.30 15.81 -27.79
C HIS A 237 -16.88 16.25 -27.38
N LEU A 238 -16.51 17.50 -27.67
CA LEU A 238 -15.24 18.05 -27.20
C LEU A 238 -15.19 18.20 -25.68
N ALA A 239 -16.30 18.60 -25.07
CA ALA A 239 -16.40 18.70 -23.61
C ALA A 239 -16.25 17.34 -22.92
N GLU A 240 -16.84 16.28 -23.48
CA GLU A 240 -16.68 14.90 -22.98
C GLU A 240 -15.22 14.43 -23.04
N ILE A 241 -14.54 14.68 -24.18
CA ILE A 241 -13.12 14.36 -24.33
C ILE A 241 -12.27 15.13 -23.33
N GLU A 242 -12.50 16.44 -23.19
CA GLU A 242 -11.72 17.27 -22.26
C GLU A 242 -11.96 16.83 -20.81
N GLN A 243 -13.19 16.49 -20.44
CA GLN A 243 -13.49 15.93 -19.12
C GLN A 243 -12.70 14.65 -18.85
N LYS A 244 -12.62 13.72 -19.81
CA LYS A 244 -11.81 12.50 -19.67
C LYS A 244 -10.32 12.80 -19.54
N ARG A 245 -9.81 13.78 -20.28
CA ARG A 245 -8.42 14.24 -20.19
C ARG A 245 -8.12 14.89 -18.84
N GLU A 246 -9.04 15.69 -18.29
CA GLU A 246 -8.92 16.29 -16.96
C GLU A 246 -8.86 15.23 -15.87
N ILE A 247 -9.74 14.23 -15.91
CA ILE A 247 -9.72 13.10 -14.95
C ILE A 247 -8.40 12.35 -15.02
N PHE A 248 -7.94 12.01 -16.24
CA PHE A 248 -6.64 11.38 -16.48
C PHE A 248 -5.47 12.21 -15.91
N ASN A 249 -5.44 13.52 -16.18
CA ASN A 249 -4.40 14.43 -15.66
C ASN A 249 -4.48 14.56 -14.13
N SER A 250 -5.68 14.50 -13.54
CA SER A 250 -5.86 14.59 -12.09
C SER A 250 -5.20 13.42 -11.35
N ILE A 251 -5.32 12.20 -11.87
CA ILE A 251 -4.66 11.03 -11.27
C ILE A 251 -3.15 11.11 -11.40
N TRP A 252 -2.64 11.58 -12.54
CA TRP A 252 -1.21 11.84 -12.69
C TRP A 252 -0.72 12.90 -11.71
N ASN A 253 -1.46 13.99 -11.53
CA ASN A 253 -1.13 15.04 -10.56
C ASN A 253 -1.06 14.48 -9.14
N ASP A 254 -2.02 13.66 -8.73
CA ASP A 254 -2.00 12.99 -7.42
C ASP A 254 -0.75 12.12 -7.27
N LEU A 255 -0.50 11.22 -8.22
CA LEU A 255 0.63 10.30 -8.20
C LEU A 255 1.98 11.04 -8.21
N ASN A 256 2.11 12.09 -9.02
CA ASN A 256 3.34 12.85 -9.16
C ASN A 256 3.60 13.77 -7.95
N ASN A 257 2.59 14.49 -7.46
CA ASN A 257 2.73 15.41 -6.33
C ASN A 257 2.97 14.65 -5.01
N ASN A 258 2.36 13.48 -4.85
CA ASN A 258 2.53 12.63 -3.66
C ASN A 258 3.63 11.57 -3.83
N ARG A 259 4.32 11.52 -4.97
CA ARG A 259 5.35 10.54 -5.32
C ARG A 259 6.37 10.30 -4.21
N ARG A 260 6.92 11.38 -3.64
CA ARG A 260 7.93 11.27 -2.56
C ARG A 260 7.35 10.62 -1.30
N LYS A 261 6.11 10.96 -0.94
CA LYS A 261 5.42 10.39 0.22
C LYS A 261 5.18 8.89 0.00
N TYR A 262 4.62 8.51 -1.15
CA TYR A 262 4.37 7.10 -1.49
C TYR A 262 5.65 6.27 -1.50
N ILE A 263 6.70 6.72 -2.18
CA ILE A 263 7.99 6.00 -2.25
C ILE A 263 8.67 5.91 -0.87
N LYS A 264 8.58 6.96 -0.06
CA LYS A 264 9.15 6.95 1.30
C LYS A 264 8.42 5.94 2.17
N ASN A 265 7.09 6.02 2.23
CA ASN A 265 6.26 5.16 3.07
C ASN A 265 6.37 3.69 2.64
N PHE A 266 6.35 3.42 1.35
CA PHE A 266 6.54 2.08 0.80
C PHE A 266 7.91 1.49 1.20
N GLY A 267 8.99 2.27 1.03
CA GLY A 267 10.34 1.82 1.36
C GLY A 267 10.59 1.55 2.85
N MET A 268 9.77 2.08 3.76
CA MET A 268 9.88 1.77 5.19
C MET A 268 9.53 0.31 5.49
N HIS A 269 8.63 -0.28 4.70
CA HIS A 269 8.12 -1.63 4.95
C HIS A 269 8.61 -2.63 3.92
N TRP A 270 8.91 -2.24 2.67
CA TRP A 270 9.34 -3.18 1.63
C TRP A 270 10.86 -3.21 1.38
N GLY A 271 11.62 -2.38 2.08
CA GLY A 271 13.08 -2.30 1.90
C GLY A 271 13.51 -1.57 0.62
N GLU A 272 14.83 -1.43 0.43
CA GLU A 272 15.36 -0.55 -0.63
C GLU A 272 15.23 -1.15 -2.05
N ALA A 273 15.23 -2.47 -2.20
CA ALA A 273 15.09 -3.14 -3.49
C ALA A 273 13.69 -2.86 -4.09
N SER A 274 12.63 -3.20 -3.38
CA SER A 274 11.24 -2.97 -3.78
C SER A 274 10.94 -1.47 -3.89
N ARG A 275 11.51 -0.63 -3.02
CA ARG A 275 11.45 0.84 -3.16
C ARG A 275 12.07 1.33 -4.46
N THR A 276 13.18 0.75 -4.90
CA THR A 276 13.86 1.10 -6.15
C THR A 276 13.04 0.66 -7.35
N ALA A 277 12.45 -0.53 -7.30
CA ALA A 277 11.52 -1.00 -8.32
C ALA A 277 10.30 -0.07 -8.45
N LEU A 278 9.70 0.36 -7.34
CA LEU A 278 8.59 1.33 -7.34
C LEU A 278 9.01 2.68 -7.95
N LYS A 279 10.20 3.19 -7.59
CA LYS A 279 10.75 4.43 -8.19
C LYS A 279 10.83 4.31 -9.72
N TYR A 280 11.30 3.16 -10.21
CA TYR A 280 11.44 2.88 -11.63
C TYR A 280 10.07 2.87 -12.33
N VAL A 281 9.09 2.11 -11.81
CA VAL A 281 7.71 2.10 -12.33
C VAL A 281 7.12 3.52 -12.40
N TYR A 282 7.32 4.32 -11.36
CA TYR A 282 6.88 5.72 -11.35
C TYR A 282 7.58 6.56 -12.41
N SER A 283 8.89 6.40 -12.62
CA SER A 283 9.61 7.16 -13.65
C SER A 283 9.09 6.83 -15.05
N GLU A 284 8.98 5.54 -15.37
CA GLU A 284 8.49 5.09 -16.68
C GLU A 284 7.05 5.57 -16.93
N THR A 285 6.20 5.51 -15.91
CA THR A 285 4.78 5.89 -16.06
C THR A 285 4.59 7.41 -16.08
N MET A 286 5.17 8.12 -15.10
CA MET A 286 4.87 9.53 -14.83
C MET A 286 5.80 10.49 -15.55
N ASP A 287 7.08 10.15 -15.69
CA ASP A 287 8.09 11.03 -16.30
C ASP A 287 8.23 10.78 -17.80
N ASP A 288 7.96 9.56 -18.26
CA ASP A 288 8.13 9.18 -19.67
C ASP A 288 6.80 8.99 -20.43
N PHE A 289 5.98 8.01 -20.03
CA PHE A 289 4.75 7.69 -20.75
C PHE A 289 3.72 8.82 -20.69
N HIS A 290 3.41 9.35 -19.49
CA HIS A 290 2.36 10.36 -19.33
C HIS A 290 2.59 11.62 -20.19
N PRO A 291 3.76 12.27 -20.17
CA PRO A 291 4.00 13.46 -20.97
C PRO A 291 3.94 13.19 -22.48
N LYS A 292 4.44 12.02 -22.91
CA LYS A 292 4.36 11.58 -24.32
C LYS A 292 2.91 11.39 -24.75
N PHE A 293 2.12 10.68 -23.96
CA PHE A 293 0.71 10.47 -24.23
C PHE A 293 -0.06 11.80 -24.26
N LYS A 294 0.17 12.70 -23.29
CA LYS A 294 -0.43 14.04 -23.29
C LYS A 294 -0.07 14.86 -24.53
N SER A 295 1.21 14.86 -24.91
CA SER A 295 1.70 15.54 -26.13
C SER A 295 0.99 14.99 -27.37
N TYR A 296 0.78 13.68 -27.40
CA TYR A 296 0.09 13.02 -28.49
C TYR A 296 -1.39 13.40 -28.60
N LEU A 297 -2.12 13.44 -27.48
CA LEU A 297 -3.51 13.90 -27.47
C LEU A 297 -3.62 15.34 -28.01
N ASN A 298 -2.65 16.21 -27.69
CA ASN A 298 -2.58 17.55 -28.26
C ASN A 298 -2.33 17.54 -29.78
N TYR A 299 -1.47 16.65 -30.25
CA TYR A 299 -1.23 16.43 -31.68
C TYR A 299 -2.52 16.01 -32.40
N LEU A 300 -3.24 15.00 -31.89
CA LEU A 300 -4.51 14.55 -32.47
C LEU A 300 -5.54 15.68 -32.53
N GLN A 301 -5.70 16.44 -31.44
CA GLN A 301 -6.61 17.57 -31.38
C GLN A 301 -6.25 18.63 -32.44
N THR A 302 -4.96 18.90 -32.62
CA THR A 302 -4.46 19.83 -33.64
C THR A 302 -4.77 19.35 -35.05
N ARG A 303 -4.56 18.05 -35.34
CA ARG A 303 -4.88 17.43 -36.64
C ARG A 303 -6.38 17.53 -36.95
N ILE A 304 -7.23 17.21 -35.98
CA ILE A 304 -8.70 17.34 -36.12
C ILE A 304 -9.08 18.78 -36.43
N ASN A 305 -8.54 19.75 -35.68
CA ASN A 305 -8.82 21.17 -35.89
C ASN A 305 -8.36 21.66 -37.27
N ASN A 306 -7.16 21.28 -37.70
CA ASN A 306 -6.61 21.65 -39.01
C ASN A 306 -7.48 21.11 -40.16
N HIS A 307 -7.91 19.84 -40.08
CA HIS A 307 -8.81 19.26 -41.08
C HIS A 307 -10.14 19.99 -41.17
N ARG A 308 -10.70 20.42 -40.02
CA ARG A 308 -11.96 21.18 -39.99
C ARG A 308 -11.83 22.57 -40.63
N MET A 309 -10.66 23.20 -40.51
CA MET A 309 -10.36 24.50 -41.10
C MET A 309 -10.01 24.44 -42.59
N GLU A 310 -9.71 23.25 -43.11
CA GLU A 310 -9.26 23.07 -44.48
C GLU A 310 -10.39 23.35 -45.50
N LYS A 311 -10.04 24.12 -46.54
CA LYS A 311 -10.98 24.46 -47.64
C LYS A 311 -10.93 23.38 -48.73
N PHE A 312 -11.94 22.51 -48.76
CA PHE A 312 -12.06 21.48 -49.79
C PHE A 312 -12.77 21.99 -51.05
N ARG A 313 -12.21 21.65 -52.22
CA ARG A 313 -12.78 22.01 -53.54
C ARG A 313 -14.10 21.29 -53.86
N SER A 314 -14.42 20.18 -53.18
CA SER A 314 -15.68 19.44 -53.36
C SER A 314 -16.01 18.57 -52.14
N ASN A 315 -17.30 18.22 -51.99
CA ASN A 315 -17.77 17.31 -50.95
C ASN A 315 -17.13 15.92 -51.04
N LYS A 316 -16.86 15.43 -52.27
CA LYS A 316 -16.17 14.15 -52.49
C LYS A 316 -14.77 14.17 -51.89
N LYS A 317 -13.97 15.20 -52.17
CA LYS A 317 -12.61 15.35 -51.61
C LYS A 317 -12.61 15.50 -50.10
N ARG A 318 -13.60 16.22 -49.54
CA ARG A 318 -13.78 16.32 -48.09
C ARG A 318 -14.03 14.96 -47.44
N LYS A 319 -14.89 14.14 -48.04
CA LYS A 319 -15.20 12.78 -47.55
C LYS A 319 -13.98 11.85 -47.62
N GLU A 320 -13.23 11.90 -48.71
CA GLU A 320 -11.99 11.12 -48.88
C GLU A 320 -10.92 11.52 -47.85
N ALA A 321 -10.64 12.81 -47.69
CA ALA A 321 -9.68 13.32 -46.71
C ALA A 321 -10.12 12.99 -45.26
N LYS A 322 -11.41 13.06 -44.97
CA LYS A 322 -11.96 12.68 -43.66
C LYS A 322 -11.75 11.21 -43.36
N ASN A 323 -12.07 10.33 -44.30
CA ASN A 323 -11.89 8.89 -44.11
C ASN A 323 -10.40 8.54 -43.95
N ALA A 324 -9.52 9.17 -44.73
CA ALA A 324 -8.07 8.99 -44.59
C ALA A 324 -7.58 9.42 -43.20
N LEU A 325 -7.99 10.60 -42.71
CA LEU A 325 -7.60 11.09 -41.39
C LEU A 325 -8.20 10.25 -40.25
N ALA A 326 -9.45 9.79 -40.38
CA ALA A 326 -10.05 8.92 -39.37
C ALA A 326 -9.30 7.57 -39.27
N ILE A 327 -8.88 7.00 -40.41
CA ILE A 327 -8.06 5.79 -40.44
C ILE A 327 -6.68 6.06 -39.84
N GLU A 328 -6.03 7.17 -40.23
CA GLU A 328 -4.74 7.61 -39.66
C GLU A 328 -4.85 7.68 -38.14
N ILE A 329 -5.80 8.44 -37.60
CA ILE A 329 -5.95 8.64 -36.16
C ILE A 329 -6.28 7.33 -35.42
N LYS A 330 -7.13 6.45 -35.98
CA LYS A 330 -7.41 5.15 -35.37
C LYS A 330 -6.16 4.26 -35.34
N HIS A 331 -5.40 4.21 -36.44
CA HIS A 331 -4.15 3.46 -36.50
C HIS A 331 -3.11 3.98 -35.49
N GLU A 332 -3.02 5.30 -35.39
CA GLU A 332 -2.19 6.05 -34.46
C GLU A 332 -2.57 5.75 -32.98
N LEU A 333 -3.86 5.74 -32.63
CA LEU A 333 -4.34 5.33 -31.30
C LEU A 333 -4.01 3.87 -30.98
N VAL A 334 -4.22 2.95 -31.93
CA VAL A 334 -3.85 1.54 -31.79
C VAL A 334 -2.35 1.40 -31.57
N LYS A 335 -1.51 2.17 -32.28
CA LYS A 335 -0.06 2.13 -32.11
C LYS A 335 0.39 2.44 -30.68
N ILE A 336 -0.28 3.38 -30.00
CA ILE A 336 0.00 3.69 -28.60
C ILE A 336 -0.32 2.51 -27.68
N LEU A 337 -1.39 1.77 -27.98
CA LEU A 337 -1.81 0.59 -27.23
C LEU A 337 -0.92 -0.64 -27.52
N ASP A 338 -0.70 -0.95 -28.79
CA ASP A 338 -0.15 -2.22 -29.27
C ASP A 338 1.37 -2.19 -29.55
N GLU A 339 1.95 -1.05 -29.97
CA GLU A 339 3.37 -0.95 -30.34
C GLU A 339 4.19 -0.26 -29.23
N ASP A 340 4.75 -1.09 -28.35
CA ASP A 340 5.89 -0.85 -27.46
C ASP A 340 5.74 0.14 -26.29
N TYR A 341 4.80 1.08 -26.27
CA TYR A 341 4.78 2.11 -25.21
C TYR A 341 3.82 1.84 -24.05
N TYR A 342 2.50 1.72 -24.29
CA TYR A 342 1.56 1.44 -23.20
C TYR A 342 1.66 -0.01 -22.71
N THR A 343 1.77 -0.97 -23.64
CA THR A 343 1.91 -2.39 -23.31
C THR A 343 3.19 -2.67 -22.49
N ASP A 344 4.29 -1.94 -22.73
CA ASP A 344 5.51 -2.10 -21.95
C ASP A 344 5.35 -1.54 -20.53
N VAL A 345 4.75 -0.36 -20.37
CA VAL A 345 4.42 0.21 -19.05
C VAL A 345 3.47 -0.71 -18.28
N ASP A 346 2.45 -1.25 -18.95
CA ASP A 346 1.50 -2.18 -18.34
C ASP A 346 2.18 -3.47 -17.87
N LYS A 347 3.05 -4.06 -18.71
CA LYS A 347 3.86 -5.23 -18.35
C LYS A 347 4.77 -4.94 -17.16
N LYS A 348 5.43 -3.77 -17.12
CA LYS A 348 6.30 -3.36 -16.00
C LYS A 348 5.51 -3.18 -14.70
N ILE A 349 4.32 -2.59 -14.77
CA ILE A 349 3.41 -2.45 -13.62
C ILE A 349 3.01 -3.83 -13.12
N ASN A 350 2.53 -4.72 -14.00
CA ASN A 350 2.12 -6.07 -13.62
C ASN A 350 3.28 -6.87 -13.03
N ALA A 351 4.44 -6.90 -13.69
CA ALA A 351 5.62 -7.59 -13.18
C ALA A 351 6.07 -7.09 -11.80
N PHE A 352 5.94 -5.78 -11.56
CA PHE A 352 6.21 -5.20 -10.24
C PHE A 352 5.17 -5.67 -9.20
N LEU A 353 3.87 -5.56 -9.50
CA LEU A 353 2.81 -5.98 -8.58
C LEU A 353 2.86 -7.49 -8.28
N ASP A 354 3.12 -8.32 -9.30
CA ASP A 354 3.28 -9.76 -9.17
C ASP A 354 4.46 -10.11 -8.24
N ALA A 355 5.61 -9.44 -8.41
CA ALA A 355 6.77 -9.64 -7.55
C ALA A 355 6.47 -9.28 -6.08
N LEU A 356 5.68 -8.24 -5.83
CA LEU A 356 5.24 -7.88 -4.47
C LEU A 356 4.29 -8.93 -3.89
N GLY A 357 3.36 -9.44 -4.70
CA GLY A 357 2.45 -10.52 -4.30
C GLY A 357 3.20 -11.81 -3.95
N GLU A 358 4.21 -12.17 -4.74
CA GLU A 358 5.09 -13.31 -4.47
C GLU A 358 5.87 -13.13 -3.15
N GLU A 359 6.42 -11.94 -2.89
CA GLU A 359 7.12 -11.62 -1.64
C GLU A 359 6.20 -11.78 -0.42
N ILE A 360 4.95 -11.30 -0.48
CA ILE A 360 3.97 -11.51 0.61
C ILE A 360 3.67 -13.00 0.81
N ILE A 361 3.51 -13.76 -0.27
CA ILE A 361 3.25 -15.20 -0.19
C ILE A 361 4.45 -15.95 0.42
N GLU A 362 5.68 -15.53 0.10
CA GLU A 362 6.90 -16.08 0.70
C GLU A 362 6.99 -15.76 2.19
N ASP A 363 6.78 -14.50 2.58
CA ASP A 363 6.72 -14.05 3.99
C ASP A 363 5.64 -14.82 4.79
N LEU A 364 4.51 -15.16 4.15
CA LEU A 364 3.46 -15.97 4.77
C LEU A 364 3.87 -17.45 4.94
N LYS A 365 4.69 -18.00 4.04
CA LYS A 365 5.14 -19.40 4.08
C LYS A 365 6.27 -19.63 5.08
N GLU A 366 7.18 -18.67 5.23
CA GLU A 366 8.29 -18.78 6.19
C GLU A 366 7.83 -18.73 7.65
N HIS A 367 6.58 -18.34 7.89
CA HIS A 367 6.10 -17.95 9.22
C HIS A 367 4.77 -18.61 9.65
N ASN A 368 4.29 -19.60 8.88
CA ASN A 368 3.28 -20.59 9.28
C ASN A 368 3.93 -21.94 9.52
#